data_AF-A0A5E3WWL9-F1
#
_entry.id   AF-A0A5E3WWL9-F1
#
_cell.length_a   1.000
_cell.length_b   1.000
_cell.length_c   1.000
_cell.angle_alpha   90.00
_cell.angle_beta   90.00
_cell.angle_gamma   90.00
#
_symmetry.space_group_name_H-M   'P 1'
#
loop_
_entity.id
_entity.type
_entity.pdbx_description
1 polymer ?
#
loop_
_entity_poly.entity_id
_entity_poly.type
_entity_poly.pdbx_seq_one_letter_code
_entity_poly.pdbx_strand_id
1 'polypeptide(L)'
;MTSSETSLQERSISFDYEIEDAADLYRDEVLPEGVAEVDGNCGRVIPEEMEYVCLEGMSKVGRILRADATIPDRLVVLSEYNELVTSLMSGRLSDENQSVVVLGQPGIGKTLFLVYLLLYRLKRRLPTAIQLGGVQYVVFDGRGAVVCRPNEAECRLQRCWALADSNASVGQPCPAFLGGALRVIQATLPEASRWKHWAKQKMAMLHVMDLPGLMEVAAMVKESGCDPSEVPGYFSNWGPATRGIINALHDPENHLRSLESKARTAAGAICEEPSILRTLSHRQYPGALNSVSSDVLFMRPYRAHNPDGTVQVHRHELVAMVPTRRLKDILEDELRRMNNTRALEALRLQSSGRG
;
A
#
# COMPACT_ATOMS: atom_id res chain seq x y z
N MET A 1 -25.38 27.57 33.80
CA MET A 1 -25.01 26.97 32.49
C MET A 1 -23.50 26.99 32.43
N THR A 2 -22.88 25.87 32.82
CA THR A 2 -21.43 25.71 32.94
C THR A 2 -20.87 25.33 31.57
N SER A 3 -20.17 26.26 30.94
CA SER A 3 -19.38 26.04 29.73
C SER A 3 -18.19 25.15 30.07
N SER A 4 -18.20 23.90 29.60
CA SER A 4 -17.07 23.00 29.70
C SER A 4 -16.09 23.30 28.56
N GLU A 5 -15.07 24.09 28.85
CA GLU A 5 -13.86 24.23 28.03
C GLU A 5 -13.16 22.86 27.95
N THR A 6 -13.24 22.21 26.79
CA THR A 6 -12.50 20.99 26.52
C THR A 6 -11.10 21.40 26.05
N SER A 7 -10.21 21.57 27.02
CA SER A 7 -8.77 21.74 26.81
C SER A 7 -8.23 20.54 26.01
N LEU A 8 -7.76 20.81 24.79
CA LEU A 8 -6.84 19.92 24.11
C LEU A 8 -5.52 20.02 24.89
N GLN A 9 -5.19 18.97 25.62
CA GLN A 9 -3.84 18.82 26.16
C GLN A 9 -2.86 18.79 24.99
N GLU A 10 -2.27 19.94 24.69
CA GLU A 10 -1.05 20.03 23.90
C GLU A 10 0.06 19.32 24.71
N ARG A 11 0.17 18.01 24.55
CA ARG A 11 1.51 17.43 24.54
C ARG A 11 2.17 18.08 23.32
N SER A 12 3.11 18.97 23.58
CA SER A 12 4.07 19.44 22.58
C SER A 12 4.64 18.21 21.88
N ILE A 13 4.08 17.88 20.71
CA ILE A 13 4.73 16.98 19.77
C ILE A 13 5.78 17.86 19.13
N SER A 14 6.95 17.96 19.77
CA SER A 14 8.16 18.42 19.09
C SER A 14 8.32 17.51 17.88
N PHE A 15 8.14 18.14 16.73
CA PHE A 15 8.18 17.55 15.41
C PHE A 15 9.54 17.89 14.77
N ASP A 16 10.56 17.98 15.62
CA ASP A 16 11.97 18.29 15.32
C ASP A 16 12.77 17.00 15.06
N TYR A 17 12.09 15.90 14.72
CA TYR A 17 12.77 14.78 14.07
C TYR A 17 13.13 15.23 12.66
N GLU A 18 14.41 15.56 12.48
CA GLU A 18 15.04 15.61 11.17
C GLU A 18 14.77 14.25 10.50
N ILE A 19 13.94 14.28 9.45
CA ILE A 19 13.46 13.08 8.72
C ILE A 19 14.63 12.33 8.05
N GLU A 20 15.84 12.87 8.10
CA GLU A 20 17.03 12.30 7.48
C GLU A 20 17.56 11.04 8.20
N ASP A 21 17.29 10.84 9.49
CA ASP A 21 17.87 9.72 10.27
C ASP A 21 17.03 8.43 10.30
N ALA A 22 15.77 8.43 9.85
CA ALA A 22 14.90 7.25 9.93
C ALA A 22 15.19 6.19 8.84
N ALA A 23 15.98 6.53 7.81
CA ALA A 23 16.24 5.65 6.67
C ALA A 23 17.29 4.55 6.98
N ASP A 24 18.14 4.73 7.99
CA ASP A 24 19.25 3.81 8.28
C ASP A 24 18.86 2.62 9.18
N LEU A 25 17.68 2.64 9.80
CA LEU A 25 17.24 1.63 10.77
C LEU A 25 16.57 0.39 10.17
N TYR A 26 16.23 0.39 8.88
CA TYR A 26 15.49 -0.69 8.24
C TYR A 26 16.16 -1.11 6.92
N ARG A 27 17.38 -1.63 7.04
CA ARG A 27 18.02 -2.37 5.95
C ARG A 27 17.26 -3.67 5.74
N ASP A 28 16.88 -3.97 4.49
CA ASP A 28 16.29 -5.24 4.06
C ASP A 28 16.99 -6.40 4.80
N GLU A 29 16.33 -7.03 5.79
CA GLU A 29 16.64 -8.41 6.15
C GLU A 29 16.25 -9.24 4.93
N VAL A 30 17.18 -9.34 3.98
CA VAL A 30 17.22 -10.43 3.03
C VAL A 30 17.14 -11.68 3.91
N LEU A 31 15.98 -12.34 3.95
CA LEU A 31 15.86 -13.68 4.51
C LEU A 31 16.96 -14.49 3.81
N PRO A 32 18.02 -14.93 4.51
CA PRO A 32 19.16 -15.53 3.86
C PRO A 32 18.69 -16.74 3.04
N GLU A 33 18.86 -16.65 1.73
CA GLU A 33 18.55 -17.74 0.82
C GLU A 33 19.55 -18.87 1.07
N GLY A 34 19.07 -20.01 1.57
CA GLY A 34 19.89 -21.19 1.81
C GLY A 34 19.93 -21.70 3.25
N VAL A 35 19.15 -21.13 4.19
CA VAL A 35 18.85 -21.87 5.41
C VAL A 35 17.95 -23.03 5.00
N ALA A 36 18.51 -24.25 5.05
CA ALA A 36 17.76 -25.49 4.94
C ALA A 36 16.46 -25.37 5.75
N GLU A 37 15.37 -25.96 5.27
CA GLU A 37 14.11 -26.07 6.00
C GLU A 37 14.41 -26.56 7.43
N VAL A 38 14.55 -25.62 8.36
CA VAL A 38 14.69 -25.93 9.77
C VAL A 38 13.29 -26.36 10.17
N ASP A 39 13.12 -27.66 10.27
CA ASP A 39 11.94 -28.28 10.84
C ASP A 39 11.58 -27.57 12.14
N GLY A 40 10.38 -26.97 12.16
CA GLY A 40 9.66 -26.63 13.37
C GLY A 40 10.12 -25.37 14.11
N ASN A 41 9.33 -24.30 13.94
CA ASN A 41 9.13 -23.30 14.98
C ASN A 41 10.30 -22.33 15.26
N CYS A 42 10.92 -21.76 14.22
CA CYS A 42 11.52 -20.44 14.35
C CYS A 42 10.39 -19.39 14.45
N GLY A 43 9.64 -19.43 15.56
CA GLY A 43 8.72 -18.37 15.92
C GLY A 43 9.54 -17.10 16.08
N ARG A 44 9.54 -16.23 15.07
CA ARG A 44 10.04 -14.87 15.21
C ARG A 44 9.20 -14.24 16.32
N VAL A 45 9.77 -14.16 17.51
CA VAL A 45 9.13 -13.55 18.66
C VAL A 45 9.12 -12.05 18.40
N ILE A 46 7.94 -11.46 18.38
CA ILE A 46 7.83 -10.00 18.34
C ILE A 46 8.27 -9.49 19.71
N PRO A 47 9.26 -8.58 19.77
CA PRO A 47 9.71 -8.01 21.03
C PRO A 47 8.54 -7.27 21.72
N GLU A 48 8.52 -7.30 23.06
CA GLU A 48 7.52 -6.59 23.86
C GLU A 48 7.54 -5.08 23.58
N GLU A 49 8.75 -4.55 23.36
CA GLU A 49 8.99 -3.17 22.96
C GLU A 49 9.32 -3.11 21.47
N MET A 50 8.52 -2.33 20.73
CA MET A 50 8.70 -2.08 19.31
C MET A 50 8.89 -0.58 19.10
N GLU A 51 9.88 -0.20 18.29
CA GLU A 51 10.15 1.19 17.94
C GLU A 51 9.50 1.54 16.59
N TYR A 52 8.55 2.47 16.60
CA TYR A 52 7.87 2.96 15.39
C TYR A 52 7.25 4.33 15.63
N VAL A 53 7.01 5.06 14.53
CA VAL A 53 6.32 6.36 14.58
C VAL A 53 4.82 6.14 14.42
N CYS A 54 4.03 6.70 15.34
CA CYS A 54 2.57 6.65 15.32
C CYS A 54 1.96 8.05 15.45
N LEU A 55 1.05 8.40 14.55
CA LEU A 55 0.26 9.62 14.61
C LEU A 55 -1.09 9.32 15.27
N GLU A 56 -1.44 10.06 16.33
CA GLU A 56 -2.67 9.88 17.09
C GLU A 56 -3.77 10.88 16.70
N GLY A 57 -5.01 10.60 17.08
CA GLY A 57 -6.16 11.50 16.86
C GLY A 57 -6.65 11.56 15.42
N MET A 58 -6.29 10.56 14.61
CA MET A 58 -6.58 10.50 13.19
C MET A 58 -8.07 10.30 12.87
N SER A 59 -8.88 9.88 13.84
CA SER A 59 -10.35 9.85 13.71
C SER A 59 -10.95 11.24 13.49
N LYS A 60 -10.33 12.30 14.04
CA LYS A 60 -10.74 13.69 13.79
C LYS A 60 -10.48 14.09 12.34
N VAL A 61 -9.34 13.66 11.80
CA VAL A 61 -8.99 13.88 10.39
C VAL A 61 -9.97 13.14 9.48
N GLY A 62 -10.29 11.88 9.81
CA GLY A 62 -11.35 11.10 9.15
C GLY A 62 -12.66 11.86 9.03
N ARG A 63 -13.16 12.41 10.15
CA ARG A 63 -14.42 13.18 10.20
C ARG A 63 -14.40 14.41 9.34
N ILE A 64 -13.32 15.17 9.38
CA ILE A 64 -13.15 16.38 8.56
C ILE A 64 -13.16 16.03 7.07
N LEU A 65 -12.49 14.92 6.71
CA LEU A 65 -12.39 14.46 5.33
C LEU A 65 -13.60 13.63 4.86
N ARG A 66 -14.57 13.37 5.75
CA ARG A 66 -15.70 12.45 5.54
C ARG A 66 -15.27 11.05 5.09
N ALA A 67 -14.22 10.55 5.74
CA ALA A 67 -13.59 9.25 5.50
C ALA A 67 -13.74 8.31 6.72
N ASP A 68 -14.83 8.46 7.48
CA ASP A 68 -14.96 7.95 8.85
C ASP A 68 -14.78 6.45 9.03
N ALA A 69 -15.01 5.64 8.00
CA ALA A 69 -14.85 4.20 8.07
C ALA A 69 -13.44 3.70 7.66
N THR A 70 -12.55 4.57 7.15
CA THR A 70 -11.29 4.13 6.52
C THR A 70 -10.03 4.59 7.23
N ILE A 71 -10.10 5.59 8.10
CA ILE A 71 -8.94 6.14 8.80
C ILE A 71 -8.99 5.71 10.28
N PRO A 72 -8.08 4.84 10.75
CA PRO A 72 -8.00 4.47 12.17
C PRO A 72 -7.59 5.68 13.00
N ASP A 73 -7.85 5.67 14.32
CA ASP A 73 -7.46 6.80 15.19
C ASP A 73 -5.94 6.92 15.37
N ARG A 74 -5.22 5.82 15.15
CA ARG A 74 -3.76 5.75 15.20
C ARG A 74 -3.22 5.30 13.86
N LEU A 75 -2.31 6.09 13.29
CA LEU A 75 -1.65 5.82 12.00
C LEU A 75 -0.18 5.54 12.24
N VAL A 76 0.22 4.29 12.05
CA VAL A 76 1.64 3.89 12.01
C VAL A 76 2.27 4.36 10.70
N VAL A 77 3.38 5.09 10.79
CA VAL A 77 4.13 5.57 9.62
C VAL A 77 5.03 4.45 9.13
N LEU A 78 4.76 3.95 7.94
CA LEU A 78 5.58 2.93 7.30
C LEU A 78 6.87 3.54 6.74
N SER A 79 7.96 2.77 6.69
CA SER A 79 9.22 3.17 6.07
C SER A 79 8.99 3.61 4.61
N GLU A 80 8.17 2.85 3.88
CA GLU A 80 7.77 3.13 2.50
C GLU A 80 7.07 4.50 2.34
N TYR A 81 6.39 5.02 3.37
CA TYR A 81 5.78 6.34 3.29
C TYR A 81 6.84 7.44 3.22
N ASN A 82 7.92 7.30 4.00
CA ASN A 82 9.03 8.24 3.97
C ASN A 82 9.80 8.13 2.65
N GLU A 83 10.06 6.92 2.18
CA GLU A 83 10.70 6.71 0.88
C GLU A 83 9.91 7.34 -0.27
N LEU A 84 8.58 7.16 -0.28
CA LEU A 84 7.73 7.74 -1.31
C LEU A 84 7.65 9.27 -1.19
N VAL A 85 7.59 9.83 0.02
CA VAL A 85 7.69 11.29 0.21
C VAL A 85 9.04 11.82 -0.31
N THR A 86 10.16 11.20 0.05
CA THR A 86 11.49 11.57 -0.47
C THR A 86 11.53 11.48 -1.98
N SER A 87 10.98 10.41 -2.55
CA SER A 87 10.89 10.21 -4.01
C SER A 87 10.12 11.35 -4.69
N LEU A 88 9.01 11.79 -4.11
CA LEU A 88 8.13 12.85 -4.61
C LEU A 88 8.71 14.26 -4.48
N MET A 89 9.54 14.51 -3.46
CA MET A 89 10.07 15.85 -3.16
C MET A 89 11.44 16.10 -3.77
N SER A 90 12.36 15.15 -3.66
CA SER A 90 13.76 15.32 -4.06
C SER A 90 14.30 14.18 -4.93
N GLY A 91 13.57 13.07 -5.06
CA GLY A 91 14.00 11.90 -5.81
C GLY A 91 13.52 11.86 -7.25
N ARG A 92 13.40 10.63 -7.78
CA ARG A 92 13.01 10.34 -9.17
C ARG A 92 11.61 10.85 -9.58
N LEU A 93 10.77 11.20 -8.62
CA LEU A 93 9.42 11.72 -8.82
C LEU A 93 9.34 13.21 -8.42
N SER A 94 10.45 13.96 -8.44
CA SER A 94 10.49 15.37 -8.02
C SER A 94 9.90 16.35 -9.05
N ASP A 95 9.74 15.97 -10.31
CA ASP A 95 9.13 16.84 -11.32
C ASP A 95 7.66 17.11 -10.99
N GLU A 96 7.35 18.35 -10.61
CA GLU A 96 6.00 18.79 -10.25
C GLU A 96 5.02 18.77 -11.43
N ASN A 97 5.52 18.82 -12.67
CA ASN A 97 4.68 18.69 -13.86
C ASN A 97 4.24 17.25 -14.10
N GLN A 98 4.82 16.30 -13.37
CA GLN A 98 4.58 14.88 -13.55
C GLN A 98 3.64 14.33 -12.49
N SER A 99 2.46 13.88 -12.94
CA SER A 99 1.51 13.18 -12.07
C SER A 99 2.04 11.79 -11.67
N VAL A 100 1.47 11.17 -10.64
CA VAL A 100 1.94 9.88 -10.12
C VAL A 100 0.76 8.95 -9.86
N VAL A 101 0.94 7.68 -10.22
CA VAL A 101 0.06 6.57 -9.85
C VAL A 101 0.82 5.70 -8.86
N VAL A 102 0.35 5.67 -7.62
CA VAL A 102 0.85 4.80 -6.55
C VAL A 102 0.06 3.50 -6.59
N LEU A 103 0.71 2.44 -7.06
CA LEU A 103 0.17 1.09 -7.15
C LEU A 103 0.53 0.29 -5.89
N GLY A 104 -0.30 -0.67 -5.55
CA GLY A 104 0.04 -1.65 -4.52
C GLY A 104 -1.14 -2.51 -4.12
N GLN A 105 -0.87 -3.51 -3.29
CA GLN A 105 -1.86 -4.49 -2.84
C GLN A 105 -2.99 -3.87 -1.99
N PRO A 106 -4.24 -4.36 -2.06
CA PRO A 106 -5.26 -4.00 -1.08
C PRO A 106 -4.76 -4.18 0.36
N GLY A 107 -5.11 -3.26 1.25
CA GLY A 107 -4.83 -3.40 2.68
C GLY A 107 -3.41 -3.05 3.16
N ILE A 108 -2.48 -2.67 2.29
CA ILE A 108 -1.08 -2.34 2.69
C ILE A 108 -0.86 -0.88 3.14
N GLY A 109 -1.93 -0.08 3.28
CA GLY A 109 -1.82 1.30 3.79
C GLY A 109 -1.78 2.43 2.74
N LYS A 110 -2.02 2.17 1.45
CA LYS A 110 -1.99 3.24 0.41
C LYS A 110 -2.89 4.45 0.70
N THR A 111 -4.10 4.23 1.22
CA THR A 111 -5.00 5.32 1.61
C THR A 111 -4.43 6.12 2.78
N LEU A 112 -3.79 5.45 3.75
CA LEU A 112 -3.10 6.08 4.88
C LEU A 112 -1.87 6.85 4.42
N PHE A 113 -1.16 6.37 3.39
CA PHE A 113 -0.09 7.14 2.74
C PHE A 113 -0.61 8.49 2.20
N LEU A 114 -1.77 8.54 1.54
CA LEU A 114 -2.32 9.81 1.05
C LEU A 114 -2.64 10.78 2.19
N VAL A 115 -3.12 10.25 3.33
CA VAL A 115 -3.39 11.04 4.53
C VAL A 115 -2.08 11.52 5.16
N TYR A 116 -1.07 10.66 5.26
CA TYR A 116 0.27 11.03 5.71
C TYR A 116 0.88 12.14 4.84
N LEU A 117 0.80 12.01 3.52
CA LEU A 117 1.27 13.01 2.56
C LEU A 117 0.50 14.32 2.68
N LEU A 118 -0.81 14.28 2.92
CA LEU A 118 -1.60 15.47 3.21
C LEU A 118 -1.05 16.19 4.45
N LEU A 119 -0.89 15.49 5.57
CA LEU A 119 -0.37 16.07 6.81
C LEU A 119 1.04 16.64 6.63
N TYR A 120 1.91 15.92 5.93
CA TYR A 120 3.28 16.35 5.61
C TYR A 120 3.30 17.68 4.86
N ARG A 121 2.40 17.86 3.88
CA ARG A 121 2.28 19.08 3.09
C ARG A 121 1.61 20.22 3.84
N LEU A 122 0.57 19.93 4.64
CA LEU A 122 -0.10 20.93 5.47
C LEU A 122 0.84 21.52 6.52
N LYS A 123 1.69 20.71 7.16
CA LYS A 123 2.74 21.17 8.08
C LYS A 123 3.65 22.22 7.45
N ARG A 124 3.88 22.13 6.13
CA ARG A 124 4.71 23.05 5.33
C ARG A 124 3.91 24.15 4.64
N ARG A 125 2.62 24.30 4.96
CA ARG A 125 1.70 25.28 4.35
C ARG A 125 1.63 25.18 2.81
N LEU A 126 1.84 23.98 2.26
CA LEU A 126 1.81 23.75 0.82
C LEU A 126 0.37 23.46 0.35
N PRO A 127 -0.09 24.11 -0.75
CA PRO A 127 -1.44 23.87 -1.27
C PRO A 127 -1.63 22.42 -1.67
N THR A 128 -2.73 21.83 -1.20
CA THR A 128 -3.01 20.40 -1.37
C THR A 128 -4.52 20.19 -1.43
N ALA A 129 -4.98 19.34 -2.34
CA ALA A 129 -6.36 18.89 -2.40
C ALA A 129 -6.43 17.38 -2.17
N ILE A 130 -7.52 16.88 -1.59
CA ILE A 130 -7.69 15.43 -1.34
C ILE A 130 -9.11 14.97 -1.67
N GLN A 131 -9.20 13.80 -2.29
CA GLN A 131 -10.42 13.08 -2.62
C GLN A 131 -10.31 11.65 -2.09
N LEU A 132 -11.01 11.36 -0.98
CA LEU A 132 -11.09 10.01 -0.41
C LEU A 132 -12.39 9.28 -0.78
N GLY A 133 -13.36 9.96 -1.38
CA GLY A 133 -14.66 9.38 -1.75
C GLY A 133 -15.27 10.03 -3.00
N GLY A 134 -16.36 9.44 -3.48
CA GLY A 134 -17.01 9.85 -4.74
C GLY A 134 -17.84 11.14 -4.68
N VAL A 135 -18.07 11.70 -3.49
CA VAL A 135 -19.06 12.79 -3.30
C VAL A 135 -18.43 14.17 -3.29
N GLN A 136 -17.19 14.29 -2.80
CA GLN A 136 -16.52 15.58 -2.60
C GLN A 136 -15.00 15.45 -2.62
N TYR A 137 -14.34 16.59 -2.80
CA TYR A 137 -12.93 16.76 -2.47
C TYR A 137 -12.77 17.99 -1.56
N VAL A 138 -11.63 18.09 -0.88
CA VAL A 138 -11.29 19.22 0.00
C VAL A 138 -10.02 19.88 -0.49
N VAL A 139 -10.00 21.21 -0.62
CA VAL A 139 -8.81 21.99 -0.99
C VAL A 139 -8.30 22.77 0.21
N PHE A 140 -7.01 22.66 0.47
CA PHE A 140 -6.29 23.35 1.54
C PHE A 140 -5.24 24.29 0.93
N ASP A 141 -5.24 25.56 1.38
CA ASP A 141 -4.17 26.53 1.10
C ASP A 141 -4.08 27.55 2.26
N GLY A 142 -3.35 28.65 2.06
CA GLY A 142 -3.23 29.72 3.06
C GLY A 142 -4.54 30.45 3.43
N ARG A 143 -5.63 30.23 2.70
CA ARG A 143 -6.98 30.75 2.99
C ARG A 143 -7.85 29.78 3.79
N GLY A 144 -7.30 28.62 4.16
CA GLY A 144 -8.01 27.57 4.91
C GLY A 144 -8.51 26.44 4.01
N ALA A 145 -9.57 25.76 4.43
CA ALA A 145 -10.14 24.60 3.75
C ALA A 145 -11.45 24.94 3.05
N VAL A 146 -11.68 24.40 1.85
CA VAL A 146 -12.98 24.46 1.15
C VAL A 146 -13.38 23.08 0.67
N VAL A 147 -14.66 22.73 0.80
CA VAL A 147 -15.24 21.48 0.31
C VAL A 147 -15.90 21.75 -1.04
N CYS A 148 -15.54 20.95 -2.04
CA CYS A 148 -15.99 21.12 -3.42
C CYS A 148 -16.59 19.83 -3.96
N ARG A 149 -17.48 19.93 -4.96
CA ARG A 149 -17.99 18.75 -5.67
C ARG A 149 -17.02 18.29 -6.77
N PRO A 150 -16.94 16.98 -7.12
CA PRO A 150 -16.00 16.44 -8.11
C PRO A 150 -15.99 17.12 -9.50
N ASN A 151 -17.11 17.72 -9.91
CA ASN A 151 -17.27 18.39 -11.20
C ASN A 151 -17.18 19.92 -11.11
N GLU A 152 -17.03 20.46 -9.90
CA GLU A 152 -16.92 21.89 -9.66
C GLU A 152 -15.48 22.33 -9.84
N ALA A 153 -15.26 23.28 -10.75
CA ALA A 153 -13.96 23.86 -10.96
C ALA A 153 -13.59 24.76 -9.78
N GLU A 154 -12.37 24.61 -9.25
CA GLU A 154 -11.84 25.42 -8.18
C GLU A 154 -10.47 25.96 -8.61
N CYS A 155 -10.34 27.28 -8.72
CA CYS A 155 -9.14 27.92 -9.27
C CYS A 155 -7.89 27.65 -8.42
N ARG A 156 -8.05 27.37 -7.12
CA ARG A 156 -6.96 26.98 -6.20
C ARG A 156 -6.24 25.71 -6.62
N LEU A 157 -6.90 24.81 -7.37
CA LEU A 157 -6.32 23.55 -7.81
C LEU A 157 -5.06 23.76 -8.66
N GLN A 158 -4.94 24.87 -9.38
CA GLN A 158 -3.79 25.19 -10.24
C GLN A 158 -2.45 25.25 -9.48
N ARG A 159 -2.50 25.34 -8.15
CA ARG A 159 -1.32 25.36 -7.26
C ARG A 159 -1.24 24.12 -6.37
N CYS A 160 -2.22 23.23 -6.43
CA CYS A 160 -2.36 22.12 -5.50
C CYS A 160 -1.79 20.83 -6.07
N TRP A 161 -1.15 20.06 -5.20
CA TRP A 161 -1.09 18.62 -5.39
C TRP A 161 -2.44 18.02 -5.02
N ALA A 162 -3.04 17.27 -5.93
CA ALA A 162 -4.35 16.66 -5.77
C ALA A 162 -4.20 15.16 -5.51
N LEU A 163 -4.56 14.74 -4.31
CA LEU A 163 -4.41 13.39 -3.78
C LEU A 163 -5.74 12.62 -3.97
N ALA A 164 -5.74 11.53 -4.71
CA ALA A 164 -6.95 10.76 -5.02
C ALA A 164 -6.81 9.30 -4.57
N ASP A 165 -7.71 8.83 -3.71
CA ASP A 165 -7.82 7.43 -3.34
C ASP A 165 -8.76 6.71 -4.32
N SER A 166 -8.26 5.71 -5.04
CA SER A 166 -9.10 4.85 -5.88
C SER A 166 -9.70 3.74 -5.04
N ASN A 167 -11.02 3.71 -4.97
CA ASN A 167 -11.80 2.76 -4.19
C ASN A 167 -13.11 2.38 -4.90
N ALA A 168 -14.05 1.77 -4.19
CA ALA A 168 -15.34 1.35 -4.78
C ALA A 168 -16.15 2.54 -5.32
N SER A 169 -16.03 3.72 -4.72
CA SER A 169 -16.76 4.93 -5.13
C SER A 169 -15.97 5.84 -6.08
N VAL A 170 -14.64 5.66 -6.13
CA VAL A 170 -13.73 6.48 -6.95
C VAL A 170 -12.91 5.56 -7.83
N GLY A 171 -13.27 5.45 -9.12
CA GLY A 171 -12.47 4.70 -10.08
C GLY A 171 -11.17 5.44 -10.43
N GLN A 172 -11.29 6.71 -10.78
CA GLN A 172 -10.21 7.60 -11.23
C GLN A 172 -10.33 8.97 -10.54
N PRO A 173 -9.26 9.81 -10.55
CA PRO A 173 -9.34 11.17 -10.02
C PRO A 173 -10.49 11.96 -10.65
N CYS A 174 -11.16 12.80 -9.87
CA CYS A 174 -12.30 13.56 -10.37
C CYS A 174 -11.93 14.51 -11.53
N PRO A 175 -12.91 14.89 -12.39
CA PRO A 175 -12.66 15.82 -13.49
C PRO A 175 -12.02 17.14 -13.06
N ALA A 176 -12.36 17.68 -11.88
CA ALA A 176 -11.72 18.88 -11.36
C ALA A 176 -10.21 18.71 -11.14
N PHE A 177 -9.78 17.56 -10.60
CA PHE A 177 -8.35 17.24 -10.42
C PHE A 177 -7.65 17.07 -11.77
N LEU A 178 -8.25 16.32 -12.68
CA LEU A 178 -7.69 16.08 -14.02
C LEU A 178 -7.65 17.37 -14.86
N GLY A 179 -8.58 18.30 -14.68
CA GLY A 179 -8.60 19.55 -15.44
C GLY A 179 -7.74 20.67 -14.84
N GLY A 180 -7.67 20.75 -13.51
CA GLY A 180 -7.20 21.95 -12.82
C GLY A 180 -6.02 21.77 -11.87
N ALA A 181 -5.67 20.55 -11.45
CA ALA A 181 -4.60 20.36 -10.48
C ALA A 181 -3.21 20.56 -11.10
N LEU A 182 -2.28 21.16 -10.33
CA LEU A 182 -0.86 21.24 -10.70
C LEU A 182 -0.29 19.83 -10.90
N ARG A 183 -0.58 18.94 -9.95
CA ARG A 183 -0.07 17.57 -9.91
C ARG A 183 -1.13 16.64 -9.37
N VAL A 184 -1.38 15.50 -10.03
CA VAL A 184 -2.32 14.48 -9.54
C VAL A 184 -1.53 13.28 -9.01
N ILE A 185 -1.83 12.86 -7.79
CA ILE A 185 -1.26 11.66 -7.17
C ILE A 185 -2.43 10.73 -6.84
N GLN A 186 -2.54 9.60 -7.54
CA GLN A 186 -3.58 8.61 -7.29
C GLN A 186 -3.00 7.40 -6.58
N ALA A 187 -3.57 6.99 -5.45
CA ALA A 187 -3.35 5.65 -4.91
C ALA A 187 -4.39 4.69 -5.47
N THR A 188 -3.97 3.55 -6.02
CA THR A 188 -4.91 2.60 -6.64
C THR A 188 -4.40 1.16 -6.58
N LEU A 189 -5.34 0.24 -6.79
CA LEU A 189 -5.04 -1.15 -7.13
C LEU A 189 -4.35 -1.22 -8.51
N PRO A 190 -3.61 -2.29 -8.81
CA PRO A 190 -2.95 -2.53 -10.11
C PRO A 190 -3.93 -2.73 -11.29
N GLU A 191 -5.17 -2.24 -11.16
CA GLU A 191 -6.21 -2.38 -12.16
C GLU A 191 -6.08 -1.29 -13.21
N ALA A 192 -5.65 -1.66 -14.41
CA ALA A 192 -5.37 -0.70 -15.50
C ALA A 192 -6.56 0.21 -15.85
N SER A 193 -7.80 -0.26 -15.68
CA SER A 193 -9.02 0.52 -15.94
C SER A 193 -9.10 1.79 -15.06
N ARG A 194 -8.48 1.77 -13.87
CA ARG A 194 -8.53 2.85 -12.87
C ARG A 194 -7.55 3.99 -13.13
N TRP A 195 -6.49 3.72 -13.90
CA TRP A 195 -5.39 4.69 -14.03
C TRP A 195 -4.86 4.87 -15.46
N LYS A 196 -4.86 3.85 -16.30
CA LYS A 196 -4.12 3.85 -17.58
C LYS A 196 -4.48 5.01 -18.49
N HIS A 197 -5.77 5.33 -18.60
CA HIS A 197 -6.24 6.36 -19.54
C HIS A 197 -5.82 7.77 -19.10
N TRP A 198 -6.13 8.16 -17.86
CA TRP A 198 -5.79 9.50 -17.37
C TRP A 198 -4.27 9.63 -17.13
N ALA A 199 -3.60 8.55 -16.70
CA ALA A 199 -2.15 8.55 -16.52
C ALA A 199 -1.44 8.87 -17.83
N LYS A 200 -1.90 8.33 -18.96
CA LYS A 200 -1.38 8.68 -20.28
C LYS A 200 -1.58 10.16 -20.60
N GLN A 201 -2.76 10.71 -20.32
CA GLN A 201 -3.09 12.12 -20.58
C GLN A 201 -2.26 13.08 -19.71
N LYS A 202 -1.93 12.67 -18.48
CA LYS A 202 -1.16 13.45 -17.51
C LYS A 202 0.33 13.06 -17.44
N MET A 203 0.79 12.25 -18.38
CA MET A 203 2.17 11.71 -18.44
C MET A 203 2.63 11.16 -17.08
N ALA A 204 1.72 10.51 -16.36
CA ALA A 204 1.93 10.12 -14.99
C ALA A 204 2.93 8.97 -14.86
N MET A 205 3.77 9.02 -13.84
CA MET A 205 4.71 7.96 -13.48
C MET A 205 4.04 6.91 -12.61
N LEU A 206 4.47 5.66 -12.77
CA LEU A 206 4.08 4.59 -11.87
C LEU A 206 5.07 4.48 -10.71
N HIS A 207 4.52 4.38 -9.51
CA HIS A 207 5.25 3.99 -8.30
C HIS A 207 4.57 2.77 -7.71
N VAL A 208 5.23 1.62 -7.74
CA VAL A 208 4.80 0.44 -7.01
C VAL A 208 5.27 0.60 -5.56
N MET A 209 4.31 0.64 -4.64
CA MET A 209 4.54 0.68 -3.20
C MET A 209 4.92 -0.72 -2.73
N ASP A 210 5.95 -0.83 -1.90
CA ASP A 210 6.35 -2.13 -1.36
C ASP A 210 5.38 -2.61 -0.27
N LEU A 211 5.51 -3.89 0.09
CA LEU A 211 4.74 -4.51 1.14
C LEU A 211 5.31 -4.15 2.52
N PRO A 212 4.48 -3.93 3.55
CA PRO A 212 4.97 -3.65 4.90
C PRO A 212 5.71 -4.86 5.46
N GLY A 213 6.77 -4.58 6.22
CA GLY A 213 7.53 -5.57 6.96
C GLY A 213 6.74 -6.18 8.11
N LEU A 214 7.21 -7.31 8.65
CA LEU A 214 6.57 -8.00 9.77
C LEU A 214 6.38 -7.08 10.99
N MET A 215 7.41 -6.29 11.33
CA MET A 215 7.38 -5.38 12.48
C MET A 215 6.39 -4.23 12.29
N GLU A 216 6.27 -3.69 11.07
CA GLU A 216 5.30 -2.65 10.77
C GLU A 216 3.86 -3.18 10.85
N VAL A 217 3.64 -4.41 10.37
CA VAL A 217 2.34 -5.09 10.52
C VAL A 217 2.02 -5.32 12.00
N ALA A 218 2.99 -5.78 12.79
CA ALA A 218 2.83 -5.97 14.23
C ALA A 218 2.47 -4.65 14.94
N ALA A 219 3.16 -3.55 14.60
CA ALA A 219 2.83 -2.23 15.12
C ALA A 219 1.40 -1.80 14.75
N MET A 220 0.98 -1.98 13.49
CA MET A 220 -0.38 -1.66 13.06
C MET A 220 -1.45 -2.49 13.77
N VAL A 221 -1.18 -3.77 14.03
CA VAL A 221 -2.06 -4.68 14.78
C VAL A 221 -2.18 -4.24 16.24
N LYS A 222 -1.05 -3.92 16.88
CA LYS A 222 -1.01 -3.36 18.24
C LYS A 222 -1.83 -2.07 18.35
N GLU A 223 -1.66 -1.15 17.40
CA GLU A 223 -2.40 0.12 17.40
C GLU A 223 -3.89 -0.02 17.04
N SER A 224 -4.28 -1.18 16.51
CA SER A 224 -5.69 -1.55 16.30
C SER A 224 -6.31 -2.23 17.53
N GLY A 225 -5.57 -2.37 18.64
CA GLY A 225 -6.03 -2.99 19.88
C GLY A 225 -6.03 -4.52 19.87
N CYS A 226 -5.30 -5.13 18.93
CA CYS A 226 -5.14 -6.58 18.84
C CYS A 226 -3.77 -7.01 19.39
N ASP A 227 -3.62 -8.29 19.74
CA ASP A 227 -2.34 -8.84 20.21
C ASP A 227 -1.36 -9.01 19.04
N PRO A 228 -0.20 -8.31 19.04
CA PRO A 228 0.79 -8.47 17.99
C PRO A 228 1.44 -9.87 17.98
N SER A 229 1.40 -10.64 19.08
CA SER A 229 2.06 -11.94 19.18
C SER A 229 1.56 -12.98 18.16
N GLU A 230 0.33 -12.83 17.67
CA GLU A 230 -0.28 -13.71 16.67
C GLU A 230 0.15 -13.38 15.23
N VAL A 231 0.68 -12.17 15.00
CA VAL A 231 1.01 -11.65 13.67
C VAL A 231 1.96 -12.53 12.87
N PRO A 232 3.04 -13.14 13.41
CA PRO A 232 3.95 -13.97 12.63
C PRO A 232 3.23 -15.15 11.98
N GLY A 233 2.25 -15.75 12.69
CA GLY A 233 1.44 -16.84 12.18
C GLY A 233 0.55 -16.42 11.02
N TYR A 234 -0.16 -15.30 11.15
CA TYR A 234 -0.98 -14.76 10.07
C TYR A 234 -0.14 -14.27 8.89
N PHE A 235 0.97 -13.58 9.16
CA PHE A 235 1.88 -13.03 8.16
C PHE A 235 2.51 -14.14 7.31
N SER A 236 2.97 -15.23 7.93
CA SER A 236 3.55 -16.37 7.20
C SER A 236 2.50 -17.11 6.35
N ASN A 237 1.29 -17.27 6.88
CA ASN A 237 0.23 -18.02 6.21
C ASN A 237 -0.53 -17.23 5.13
N TRP A 238 -0.67 -15.92 5.31
CA TRP A 238 -1.57 -15.08 4.50
C TRP A 238 -0.90 -13.81 3.95
N GLY A 239 0.32 -13.50 4.36
CA GLY A 239 1.12 -12.41 3.83
C GLY A 239 0.86 -11.05 4.51
N PRO A 240 1.55 -9.99 4.05
CA PRO A 240 1.60 -8.68 4.71
C PRO A 240 0.37 -7.78 4.49
N ALA A 241 -0.78 -8.34 4.09
CA ALA A 241 -2.00 -7.55 3.90
C ALA A 241 -2.57 -7.13 5.26
N THR A 242 -2.09 -6.03 5.82
CA THR A 242 -2.37 -5.59 7.20
C THR A 242 -3.86 -5.59 7.53
N ARG A 243 -4.68 -5.00 6.66
CA ARG A 243 -6.15 -4.99 6.84
C ARG A 243 -6.74 -6.41 6.89
N GLY A 244 -6.21 -7.32 6.08
CA GLY A 244 -6.61 -8.73 6.08
C GLY A 244 -6.27 -9.40 7.41
N ILE A 245 -5.07 -9.15 7.94
CA ILE A 245 -4.63 -9.68 9.25
C ILE A 245 -5.50 -9.11 10.38
N ILE A 246 -5.66 -7.79 10.47
CA ILE A 246 -6.48 -7.15 11.52
C ILE A 246 -7.92 -7.71 11.48
N ASN A 247 -8.50 -7.82 10.29
CA ASN A 247 -9.84 -8.37 10.19
C ASN A 247 -9.91 -9.85 10.58
N ALA A 248 -8.89 -10.65 10.25
CA ALA A 248 -8.82 -12.05 10.67
C ALA A 248 -8.61 -12.21 12.18
N LEU A 249 -7.96 -11.24 12.85
CA LEU A 249 -7.88 -11.22 14.31
C LEU A 249 -9.22 -10.87 14.96
N HIS A 250 -10.02 -10.01 14.33
CA HIS A 250 -11.36 -9.65 14.82
C HIS A 250 -12.43 -10.72 14.53
N ASP A 251 -12.37 -11.38 13.37
CA ASP A 251 -13.32 -12.41 12.94
C ASP A 251 -12.58 -13.57 12.24
N PRO A 252 -11.90 -14.45 13.01
CA PRO A 252 -11.06 -15.49 12.43
C PRO A 252 -11.82 -16.43 11.50
N GLU A 253 -13.01 -16.88 11.90
CA GLU A 253 -13.73 -17.92 11.15
C GLU A 253 -14.17 -17.46 9.76
N ASN A 254 -14.76 -16.28 9.65
CA ASN A 254 -15.26 -15.79 8.37
C ASN A 254 -14.11 -15.33 7.47
N HIS A 255 -13.14 -14.61 8.03
CA HIS A 255 -12.04 -14.07 7.24
C HIS A 255 -11.06 -15.14 6.78
N LEU A 256 -10.71 -16.11 7.62
CA LEU A 256 -9.85 -17.22 7.19
C LEU A 256 -10.51 -18.06 6.10
N ARG A 257 -11.82 -18.33 6.21
CA ARG A 257 -12.57 -19.07 5.18
C ARG A 257 -12.62 -18.29 3.85
N SER A 258 -12.78 -16.97 3.92
CA SER A 258 -12.68 -16.08 2.76
C SER A 258 -11.27 -16.10 2.14
N LEU A 259 -10.22 -15.98 2.95
CA LEU A 259 -8.83 -16.00 2.47
C LEU A 259 -8.47 -17.35 1.82
N GLU A 260 -8.91 -18.47 2.40
CA GLU A 260 -8.75 -19.81 1.83
C GLU A 260 -9.43 -19.93 0.46
N SER A 261 -10.68 -19.47 0.34
CA SER A 261 -11.40 -19.46 -0.93
C SER A 261 -10.68 -18.61 -2.00
N LYS A 262 -10.14 -17.46 -1.59
CA LYS A 262 -9.36 -16.59 -2.49
C LYS A 262 -8.03 -17.24 -2.88
N ALA A 263 -7.37 -17.93 -1.95
CA ALA A 263 -6.12 -18.65 -2.23
C ALA A 263 -6.34 -19.78 -3.24
N ARG A 264 -7.43 -20.54 -3.13
CA ARG A 264 -7.81 -21.56 -4.13
C ARG A 264 -8.10 -20.95 -5.49
N THR A 265 -8.83 -19.84 -5.53
CA THR A 265 -9.12 -19.10 -6.77
C THR A 265 -7.82 -18.61 -7.42
N ALA A 266 -6.91 -18.04 -6.62
CA ALA A 266 -5.60 -17.59 -7.08
C ALA A 266 -4.73 -18.72 -7.62
N ALA A 267 -4.66 -19.85 -6.90
CA ALA A 267 -3.94 -21.03 -7.36
C ALA A 267 -4.49 -21.55 -8.70
N GLY A 268 -5.82 -21.67 -8.82
CA GLY A 268 -6.48 -22.06 -10.07
C GLY A 268 -6.13 -21.16 -11.24
N ALA A 269 -6.18 -19.84 -11.07
CA ALA A 269 -5.82 -18.91 -12.13
C ALA A 269 -4.33 -18.94 -12.50
N ILE A 270 -3.42 -19.14 -11.54
CA ILE A 270 -1.98 -19.32 -11.82
C ILE A 270 -1.77 -20.61 -12.63
N CYS A 271 -2.50 -21.67 -12.29
CA CYS A 271 -2.49 -22.93 -13.02
C CYS A 271 -3.02 -22.79 -14.46
N GLU A 272 -4.08 -22.00 -14.65
CA GLU A 272 -4.68 -21.73 -15.97
C GLU A 272 -3.79 -20.81 -16.83
N GLU A 273 -3.24 -19.74 -16.24
CA GLU A 273 -2.41 -18.74 -16.89
C GLU A 273 -1.13 -18.45 -16.09
N PRO A 274 -0.09 -19.30 -16.21
CA PRO A 274 1.16 -19.12 -15.47
C PRO A 274 1.87 -17.78 -15.76
N SER A 275 1.61 -17.17 -16.92
CA SER A 275 2.16 -15.86 -17.29
C SER A 275 1.78 -14.73 -16.35
N ILE A 276 0.78 -14.91 -15.47
CA ILE A 276 0.44 -13.96 -14.41
C ILE A 276 1.60 -13.69 -13.45
N LEU A 277 2.54 -14.66 -13.32
CA LEU A 277 3.73 -14.54 -12.48
C LEU A 277 4.90 -13.80 -13.16
N ARG A 278 4.79 -13.44 -14.44
CA ARG A 278 5.85 -12.72 -15.15
C ARG A 278 5.94 -11.28 -14.67
N THR A 279 7.15 -10.72 -14.71
CA THR A 279 7.38 -9.29 -14.50
C THR A 279 6.55 -8.49 -15.49
N LEU A 280 5.77 -7.55 -14.97
CA LEU A 280 4.93 -6.67 -15.77
C LEU A 280 5.57 -5.29 -15.82
N SER A 281 5.98 -4.92 -17.02
CA SER A 281 6.35 -3.54 -17.34
C SER A 281 5.11 -2.68 -17.55
N HIS A 282 5.26 -1.35 -17.42
CA HIS A 282 4.18 -0.38 -17.60
C HIS A 282 3.40 -0.50 -18.93
N ARG A 283 4.00 -1.11 -19.96
CA ARG A 283 3.36 -1.28 -21.28
C ARG A 283 2.47 -2.51 -21.37
N GLN A 284 2.69 -3.51 -20.50
CA GLN A 284 2.16 -4.86 -20.67
C GLN A 284 1.12 -5.26 -19.62
N TYR A 285 0.61 -4.33 -18.81
CA TYR A 285 -0.41 -4.63 -17.79
C TYR A 285 -1.60 -5.41 -18.38
N PRO A 286 -1.71 -6.72 -18.09
CA PRO A 286 -2.82 -7.53 -18.52
C PRO A 286 -4.04 -7.11 -17.70
N GLY A 287 -5.21 -7.02 -18.33
CA GLY A 287 -6.46 -6.86 -17.59
C GLY A 287 -6.78 -8.06 -16.67
N ALA A 288 -6.04 -9.17 -16.82
CA ALA A 288 -6.29 -10.43 -16.12
C ALA A 288 -5.94 -10.43 -14.62
N LEU A 289 -5.04 -9.56 -14.15
CA LEU A 289 -4.72 -9.47 -12.71
C LEU A 289 -5.93 -9.02 -11.86
N ASN A 290 -6.91 -8.37 -12.48
CA ASN A 290 -7.92 -7.59 -11.76
C ASN A 290 -8.94 -8.42 -10.97
N SER A 291 -9.19 -9.69 -11.32
CA SER A 291 -10.18 -10.52 -10.60
C SER A 291 -9.56 -11.52 -9.62
N VAL A 292 -8.28 -11.87 -9.81
CA VAL A 292 -7.65 -12.99 -9.09
C VAL A 292 -6.66 -12.51 -8.03
N SER A 293 -6.10 -11.29 -8.17
CA SER A 293 -4.89 -10.89 -7.44
C SER A 293 -5.11 -10.10 -6.15
N SER A 294 -6.31 -10.03 -5.57
CA SER A 294 -6.58 -8.94 -4.62
C SER A 294 -6.14 -9.19 -3.17
N ASP A 295 -6.03 -10.42 -2.68
CA ASP A 295 -5.85 -10.61 -1.23
C ASP A 295 -4.75 -11.60 -0.82
N VAL A 296 -4.30 -12.45 -1.74
CA VAL A 296 -3.40 -13.58 -1.43
C VAL A 296 -2.25 -13.73 -2.43
N LEU A 297 -2.42 -13.25 -3.67
CA LEU A 297 -1.35 -13.09 -4.64
C LEU A 297 -0.83 -11.67 -4.53
N PHE A 298 0.37 -11.52 -3.97
CA PHE A 298 0.92 -10.21 -3.67
C PHE A 298 1.67 -9.64 -4.87
N MET A 299 1.87 -8.33 -4.86
CA MET A 299 2.76 -7.69 -5.82
C MET A 299 3.67 -6.74 -5.08
N ARG A 300 4.88 -6.62 -5.60
CA ARG A 300 5.92 -5.75 -5.08
C ARG A 300 6.69 -5.12 -6.25
N PRO A 301 7.50 -4.09 -6.00
CA PRO A 301 8.48 -3.61 -6.96
C PRO A 301 9.36 -4.75 -7.48
N TYR A 302 9.75 -4.70 -8.75
CA TYR A 302 10.82 -5.58 -9.25
C TYR A 302 12.13 -5.24 -8.52
N ARG A 303 12.91 -6.26 -8.17
CA ARG A 303 14.17 -6.15 -7.46
C ARG A 303 15.22 -6.86 -8.33
N ALA A 304 16.21 -6.12 -8.81
CA ALA A 304 17.29 -6.67 -9.61
C ALA A 304 18.53 -6.85 -8.73
N HIS A 305 19.10 -8.05 -8.73
CA HIS A 305 20.33 -8.35 -8.02
C HIS A 305 21.53 -7.99 -8.89
N ASN A 306 22.36 -7.07 -8.40
CA ASN A 306 23.60 -6.69 -9.06
C ASN A 306 24.70 -7.74 -8.77
N PRO A 307 25.72 -7.87 -9.63
CA PRO A 307 26.83 -8.82 -9.40
C PRO A 307 27.62 -8.59 -8.10
N ASP A 308 27.53 -7.40 -7.50
CA ASP A 308 28.15 -7.03 -6.23
C ASP A 308 27.30 -7.42 -5.00
N GLY A 309 26.14 -8.04 -5.21
CA GLY A 309 25.20 -8.42 -4.16
C GLY A 309 24.25 -7.30 -3.72
N THR A 310 24.36 -6.10 -4.28
CA THR A 310 23.40 -5.03 -4.01
C THR A 310 22.08 -5.29 -4.74
N VAL A 311 20.97 -4.82 -4.16
CA VAL A 311 19.64 -4.96 -4.75
C VAL A 311 19.15 -3.61 -5.25
N GLN A 312 18.88 -3.51 -6.55
CA GLN A 312 18.25 -2.34 -7.14
C GLN A 312 16.73 -2.51 -7.19
N VAL A 313 15.98 -1.58 -6.60
CA VAL A 313 14.52 -1.64 -6.57
C VAL A 313 13.90 -0.82 -7.72
N HIS A 314 13.33 -1.51 -8.70
CA HIS A 314 12.67 -0.94 -9.87
C HIS A 314 11.19 -0.69 -9.59
N ARG A 315 10.89 0.39 -8.87
CA ARG A 315 9.53 0.77 -8.45
C ARG A 315 8.59 1.26 -9.57
N HIS A 316 8.94 1.07 -10.83
CA HIS A 316 8.06 1.32 -11.99
C HIS A 316 7.66 0.01 -12.69
N GLU A 317 8.19 -1.10 -12.20
CA GLU A 317 7.91 -2.46 -12.64
C GLU A 317 7.29 -3.23 -11.47
N LEU A 318 6.39 -4.13 -11.82
CA LEU A 318 5.61 -4.90 -10.87
C LEU A 318 5.92 -6.38 -11.06
N VAL A 319 6.13 -7.09 -9.96
CA VAL A 319 6.21 -8.56 -9.96
C VAL A 319 5.12 -9.11 -9.06
N ALA A 320 4.34 -10.05 -9.59
CA ALA A 320 3.46 -10.87 -8.79
C ALA A 320 4.28 -11.93 -8.05
N MET A 321 4.00 -12.12 -6.76
CA MET A 321 4.67 -13.09 -5.92
C MET A 321 3.66 -13.93 -5.17
N VAL A 322 4.03 -15.18 -4.89
CA VAL A 322 3.31 -16.10 -3.99
C VAL A 322 4.09 -16.12 -2.67
N PRO A 323 3.87 -15.17 -1.73
CA PRO A 323 4.69 -15.07 -0.53
C PRO A 323 4.28 -16.06 0.55
N THR A 324 3.06 -16.61 0.47
CA THR A 324 2.45 -17.23 1.63
C THR A 324 2.57 -18.74 1.62
N ARG A 325 2.78 -19.32 2.80
CA ARG A 325 2.82 -20.77 2.96
C ARG A 325 1.52 -21.42 2.47
N ARG A 326 0.36 -20.86 2.82
CA ARG A 326 -0.93 -21.43 2.43
C ARG A 326 -1.19 -21.40 0.94
N LEU A 327 -0.89 -20.28 0.26
CA LEU A 327 -1.07 -20.23 -1.19
C LEU A 327 -0.10 -21.18 -1.89
N LYS A 328 1.14 -21.31 -1.39
CA LYS A 328 2.11 -22.28 -1.89
C LYS A 328 1.59 -23.73 -1.74
N ASP A 329 1.14 -24.11 -0.54
CA ASP A 329 0.61 -25.45 -0.27
C ASP A 329 -0.58 -25.79 -1.20
N ILE A 330 -1.54 -24.86 -1.31
CA ILE A 330 -2.71 -25.03 -2.19
C ILE A 330 -2.28 -25.14 -3.66
N LEU A 331 -1.34 -24.31 -4.10
CA LEU A 331 -0.85 -24.33 -5.47
C LEU A 331 -0.09 -25.63 -5.78
N GLU A 332 0.73 -26.14 -4.87
CA GLU A 332 1.37 -27.44 -5.02
C GLU A 332 0.35 -28.57 -5.16
N ASP A 333 -0.72 -28.54 -4.36
CA ASP A 333 -1.81 -29.51 -4.45
C ASP A 333 -2.56 -29.43 -5.79
N GLU A 334 -2.83 -28.22 -6.30
CA GLU A 334 -3.45 -28.05 -7.62
C GLU A 334 -2.50 -28.51 -8.74
N LEU A 335 -1.20 -28.17 -8.67
CA LEU A 335 -0.20 -28.61 -9.65
C LEU A 335 -0.05 -30.13 -9.70
N ARG A 336 -0.14 -30.83 -8.55
CA ARG A 336 -0.13 -32.31 -8.50
C ARG A 336 -1.32 -32.94 -9.23
N ARG A 337 -2.44 -32.23 -9.35
CA ARG A 337 -3.65 -32.69 -10.07
C ARG A 337 -3.61 -32.38 -11.57
N MET A 338 -2.69 -31.52 -12.02
CA MET A 338 -2.57 -31.09 -13.41
C MET A 338 -1.70 -32.02 -14.27
N ASN A 339 -1.82 -31.89 -15.60
CA ASN A 339 -0.92 -32.53 -16.55
C ASN A 339 0.51 -31.93 -16.48
N ASN A 340 1.53 -32.78 -16.62
CA ASN A 340 2.94 -32.49 -16.37
C ASN A 340 3.47 -31.25 -17.11
N THR A 341 3.05 -30.99 -18.35
CA THR A 341 3.59 -29.88 -19.15
C THR A 341 3.26 -28.50 -18.57
N ARG A 342 2.01 -28.28 -18.13
CA ARG A 342 1.58 -27.00 -17.53
C ARG A 342 2.18 -26.80 -16.15
N ALA A 343 2.27 -27.88 -15.37
CA ALA A 343 2.88 -27.84 -14.05
C ALA A 343 4.35 -27.40 -14.13
N LEU A 344 5.11 -27.92 -15.11
CA LEU A 344 6.50 -27.54 -15.35
C LEU A 344 6.67 -26.07 -15.75
N GLU A 345 5.75 -25.50 -16.53
CA GLU A 345 5.81 -24.07 -16.89
C GLU A 345 5.58 -23.18 -15.68
N ALA A 346 4.57 -23.48 -14.85
CA ALA A 346 4.29 -22.74 -13.63
C ALA A 346 5.48 -22.78 -12.65
N LEU A 347 6.07 -23.96 -12.43
CA LEU A 347 7.25 -24.12 -11.58
C LEU A 347 8.46 -23.34 -12.08
N ARG A 348 8.69 -23.32 -13.40
CA ARG A 348 9.77 -22.52 -14.00
C ARG A 348 9.58 -21.03 -13.73
N LEU A 349 8.38 -20.49 -13.98
CA LEU A 349 8.11 -19.07 -13.73
C LEU A 349 8.24 -18.69 -12.26
N GLN A 350 7.86 -19.58 -11.33
CA GLN A 350 8.10 -19.36 -9.91
C GLN A 350 9.58 -19.32 -9.54
N SER A 351 10.39 -20.20 -10.11
CA SER A 351 11.84 -20.20 -9.87
C SER A 351 12.54 -18.99 -10.47
N SER A 352 12.08 -18.50 -11.63
CA SER A 352 12.66 -17.31 -12.29
C SER A 352 12.34 -15.99 -11.57
N GLY A 353 11.25 -15.93 -10.82
CA GLY A 353 10.90 -14.75 -10.00
C GLY A 353 11.71 -14.61 -8.71
N ARG A 354 12.63 -15.54 -8.42
CA ARG A 354 13.52 -15.50 -7.24
C ARG A 354 14.89 -14.87 -7.52
N GLY A 355 15.19 -14.53 -8.78
CA GLY A 355 16.47 -13.94 -9.18
C GLY A 355 16.52 -12.42 -9.13
#